data_AF-A0A7C2IJV9-F1
#
_entry.id   AF-A0A7C2IJV9-F1
#
_cell.length_a   1.000
_cell.length_b   1.000
_cell.length_c   1.000
_cell.angle_alpha   90.00
_cell.angle_beta   90.00
_cell.angle_gamma   90.00
#
_symmetry.space_group_name_H-M   'P 1'
#
loop_
_entity.id
_entity.type
_entity.pdbx_description
1 polymer ?
#
loop_
_entity_poly.entity_id
_entity_poly.type
_entity_poly.pdbx_seq_one_letter_code
_entity_poly.pdbx_strand_id
1 'polypeptide(L)' 'MKQPTVKLRKELWERVKRCASLAGYSSPEEFVEHIIEKELAKLEDAETDEQVLNKLKGLGYLQ' A
#
# COMPACT_ATOMS: atom_id res chain seq x y z
N MET A 1 11.07 10.66 -18.84
CA MET A 1 9.99 9.68 -18.60
C MET A 1 8.82 10.43 -17.98
N LYS A 2 7.59 10.29 -18.47
CA LYS A 2 6.41 10.96 -17.87
C LYS A 2 5.89 10.12 -16.71
N GLN A 3 5.79 10.72 -15.53
CA GLN A 3 5.15 10.08 -14.39
C GLN A 3 3.63 9.95 -14.66
N PRO A 4 2.99 8.85 -14.24
CA PRO A 4 1.55 8.71 -14.37
C PRO A 4 0.83 9.74 -13.49
N THR A 5 -0.26 10.32 -13.99
CA THR A 5 -1.10 11.24 -13.22
C THR A 5 -2.38 10.54 -12.79
N VAL A 6 -2.65 10.53 -11.48
CA VAL A 6 -3.89 9.98 -10.90
C VAL A 6 -4.80 11.12 -10.47
N LYS A 7 -6.06 11.10 -10.90
CA LYS A 7 -7.06 12.08 -10.46
C LYS A 7 -7.75 11.60 -9.19
N LEU A 8 -7.77 12.46 -8.17
CA LEU A 8 -8.49 12.23 -6.92
C LEU A 8 -9.70 13.16 -6.83
N ARG A 9 -10.78 12.67 -6.19
CA ARG A 9 -11.93 13.53 -5.87
C ARG A 9 -11.48 14.65 -4.94
N LYS A 10 -12.02 15.86 -5.14
CA LYS A 10 -11.66 17.05 -4.34
C LYS A 10 -11.81 16.80 -2.83
N GLU A 11 -12.92 16.18 -2.41
CA GLU A 11 -13.15 15.85 -0.99
C GLU A 11 -12.08 14.93 -0.40
N LEU A 12 -11.58 13.98 -1.20
CA LEU A 12 -10.56 13.03 -0.79
C LEU A 12 -9.22 13.75 -0.67
N TRP A 13 -8.90 14.62 -1.62
CA TRP A 13 -7.68 15.42 -1.56
C TRP A 13 -7.64 16.36 -0.34
N GLU A 14 -8.76 16.97 0.03
CA GLU A 14 -8.83 17.76 1.28
C GLU A 14 -8.55 16.91 2.52
N ARG A 15 -9.03 15.67 2.55
CA ARG A 15 -8.73 14.72 3.63
C ARG A 15 -7.26 14.32 3.63
N VAL A 16 -6.69 14.02 2.46
CA VAL A 16 -5.28 13.69 2.28
C VAL A 16 -4.39 14.80 2.82
N LYS A 17 -4.64 16.06 2.45
CA LYS A 17 -3.89 17.22 2.97
C LYS A 17 -3.92 17.29 4.49
N ARG A 18 -5.11 17.15 5.10
CA ARG A 18 -5.25 17.15 6.57
C ARG A 18 -4.48 16.02 7.21
N CYS A 19 -4.63 14.79 6.72
CA CYS A 19 -3.92 13.63 7.25
C CYS A 19 -2.40 13.73 7.10
N ALA A 20 -1.92 14.21 5.95
CA ALA A 20 -0.50 14.41 5.67
C ALA A 20 0.11 15.41 6.68
N SER A 21 -0.54 16.56 6.89
CA SER A 21 -0.09 17.56 7.86
C SER A 21 -0.11 17.04 9.30
N LEU A 22 -1.16 16.31 9.70
CA LEU A 22 -1.26 15.72 11.05
C LEU A 22 -0.20 14.64 11.29
N ALA A 23 0.17 13.90 10.24
CA ALA A 23 1.19 12.86 10.31
C ALA A 23 2.62 13.38 10.08
N GLY A 24 2.80 14.70 9.90
CA GLY A 24 4.12 15.33 9.79
C GLY A 24 4.82 15.17 8.43
N TYR A 25 4.08 14.86 7.37
CA TYR A 25 4.64 14.76 6.02
C TYR A 25 4.94 16.13 5.44
N SER A 26 5.99 16.21 4.61
CA SER A 26 6.40 17.47 3.97
C SER A 26 5.41 17.89 2.89
N SER A 27 4.76 16.93 2.23
CA SER A 27 3.76 17.15 1.20
C SER A 27 2.63 16.10 1.20
N PRO A 28 1.41 16.47 0.77
CA PRO A 28 0.31 15.53 0.55
C PRO A 28 0.65 14.42 -0.46
N GLU A 29 1.45 14.75 -1.49
CA GLU A 29 1.93 13.79 -2.50
C GLU A 29 2.82 12.70 -1.88
N GLU A 30 3.76 13.07 -1.01
CA GLU A 30 4.63 12.13 -0.28
C GLU A 30 3.81 11.17 0.58
N PHE A 31 2.78 11.70 1.27
CA PHE A 31 1.85 10.87 2.03
C PHE A 31 1.11 9.87 1.13
N VAL A 32 0.64 10.29 -0.05
CA VAL A 32 -0.06 9.38 -0.97
C VAL A 32 0.87 8.28 -1.48
N GLU A 33 2.09 8.63 -1.88
CA GLU A 33 3.09 7.66 -2.35
C GLU A 33 3.38 6.62 -1.27
N HIS A 34 3.71 7.05 -0.06
CA HIS A 34 4.04 6.13 1.04
C HIS A 34 2.86 5.23 1.43
N ILE A 35 1.62 5.74 1.40
CA ILE A 35 0.43 4.91 1.68
C ILE A 35 0.19 3.89 0.56
N ILE A 36 0.43 4.25 -0.70
CA ILE A 36 0.32 3.30 -1.82
C ILE A 36 1.40 2.22 -1.70
N GLU A 37 2.66 2.59 -1.47
CA GLU A 37 3.75 1.62 -1.26
C GLU A 37 3.44 0.67 -0.10
N LYS A 38 2.95 1.20 1.02
CA LYS A 38 2.55 0.40 2.17
C LYS A 38 1.42 -0.59 1.85
N GLU A 39 0.45 -0.19 1.04
CA GLU A 39 -0.66 -1.06 0.69
C GLU A 39 -0.27 -2.13 -0.34
N LEU A 40 0.60 -1.78 -1.29
CA LEU A 40 1.19 -2.74 -2.23
C LEU A 40 2.01 -3.80 -1.49
N ALA A 41 2.90 -3.38 -0.59
CA ALA A 41 3.73 -4.31 0.19
C ALA A 41 2.87 -5.33 0.96
N LYS A 42 1.75 -4.91 1.57
CA LYS A 42 0.84 -5.84 2.26
C LYS A 42 0.22 -6.88 1.32
N LEU A 43 -0.13 -6.49 0.10
CA LEU A 43 -0.72 -7.40 -0.87
C LEU A 43 0.33 -8.39 -1.41
N GLU A 44 1.55 -7.92 -1.62
CA GLU A 44 2.69 -8.73 -2.05
C GLU A 44 3.15 -9.71 -0.95
N ASP A 45 3.17 -9.26 0.31
CA ASP A 45 3.46 -10.11 1.48
C ASP A 45 2.35 -11.16 1.67
N ALA A 46 1.08 -10.79 1.56
CA ALA A 46 -0.04 -11.72 1.69
C ALA A 46 -0.02 -12.81 0.60
N GLU A 47 0.32 -12.45 -0.64
CA GLU A 47 0.49 -13.42 -1.72
C GLU A 47 1.65 -14.38 -1.43
N THR A 48 2.75 -13.86 -0.88
CA THR A 48 3.93 -14.67 -0.50
C THR A 48 3.60 -15.64 0.63
N ASP A 49 2.91 -15.19 1.68
CA ASP A 49 2.49 -16.03 2.79
C ASP A 49 1.55 -17.15 2.33
N GLU A 50 0.57 -16.85 1.47
CA GLU A 50 -0.31 -17.88 0.88
C GLU A 50 0.49 -18.89 0.04
N GLN A 51 1.45 -18.43 -0.77
CA GLN A 51 2.29 -19.33 -1.56
C GLN A 51 3.19 -20.21 -0.68
N VAL A 52 3.75 -19.67 0.40
CA VAL A 52 4.56 -20.42 1.37
C VAL A 52 3.71 -21.44 2.11
N LEU A 53 2.53 -21.07 2.61
CA LEU A 53 1.59 -21.98 3.27
C LEU A 53 1.16 -23.12 2.36
N ASN A 54 0.86 -22.84 1.08
CA ASN A 54 0.50 -23.87 0.11
C ASN A 54 1.67 -24.83 -0.16
N LYS A 55 2.90 -24.32 -0.21
CA LYS A 55 4.11 -25.14 -0.40
C LYS A 55 4.40 -26.03 0.81
N LEU A 56 4.16 -25.55 2.02
CA LEU A 56 4.27 -26.34 3.25
C LEU A 56 3.19 -27.43 3.36
N LYS A 57 1.94 -27.14 2.95
CA LYS A 57 0.86 -28.13 2.87
C LYS A 57 1.15 -29.24 1.85
N GLY A 58 1.69 -28.89 0.69
CA GLY A 58 2.08 -29.86 -0.35
C GLY A 58 3.21 -30.82 0.06
N LEU A 59 3.94 -30.50 1.13
CA LEU A 59 5.02 -31.32 1.69
C LEU A 59 4.58 -32.15 2.91
N GLY A 60 3.31 -32.07 3.33
CA GLY A 60 2.77 -32.91 4.41
C GLY A 60 3.10 -32.47 5.84
N TYR A 61 3.53 -31.22 6.05
CA TYR A 61 3.98 -30.72 7.37
C TYR A 61 2.89 -30.02 8.20
N LEU A 62 1.68 -29.85 7.67
CA LEU A 62 0.52 -29.33 8.41
C LEU A 62 -0.69 -30.24 8.11
N GLN A 63 -1.22 -30.89 9.15
CA GLN A 63 -2.42 -31.74 9.10
C GLN A 63 -3.62 -30.99 9.67
#